data_AF-A0A257NK32-F1
#
_entry.id   AF-A0A257NK32-F1
#
_cell.length_a   1.000
_cell.length_b   1.000
_cell.length_c   1.000
_cell.angle_alpha   90.00
_cell.angle_beta   90.00
_cell.angle_gamma   90.00
#
_symmetry.space_group_name_H-M   'P 1'
#
loop_
_entity.id
_entity.type
_entity.pdbx_description
1 polymer ?
#
loop_
_entity_poly.entity_id
_entity_poly.type
_entity_poly.pdbx_seq_one_letter_code
_entity_poly.pdbx_strand_id
1 'polypeptide(L)' 'PMINNEFTRGWLAQMAAATDTPGAMGNAMPVEVLQPEDIANAVAWLVSDQARYITGVTLPVDAGFLNK' A
#
# COMPACT_ATOMS: atom_id res chain seq x y z
N PRO A 1 -8.47 8.53 8.05
CA PRO A 1 -7.14 8.06 7.55
C PRO A 1 -6.59 9.09 6.55
N MET A 2 -5.27 9.17 6.34
CA MET A 2 -4.66 10.21 5.48
C MET A 2 -5.21 10.24 4.04
N ILE A 3 -5.73 9.12 3.53
CA ILE A 3 -6.37 9.02 2.20
C ILE A 3 -7.72 9.75 2.12
N ASN A 4 -8.39 10.00 3.25
CA ASN A 4 -9.69 10.65 3.29
C ASN A 4 -9.55 12.17 3.45
N ASN A 5 -9.00 12.83 2.42
CA ASN A 5 -8.91 14.29 2.35
C ASN A 5 -9.36 14.80 0.96
N GLU A 6 -9.62 16.11 0.84
CA GLU A 6 -10.16 16.67 -0.40
C GLU A 6 -9.22 16.53 -1.59
N PHE A 7 -7.92 16.71 -1.36
CA PHE A 7 -6.89 16.59 -2.39
C PHE A 7 -6.85 15.16 -2.96
N THR A 8 -6.76 14.14 -2.10
CA THR A 8 -6.66 12.74 -2.52
C THR A 8 -7.92 12.29 -3.26
N ARG A 9 -9.12 12.74 -2.84
CA ARG A 9 -10.35 12.47 -3.59
C ARG A 9 -10.34 13.10 -4.99
N GLY A 10 -9.90 14.35 -5.09
CA GLY A 10 -9.82 15.06 -6.38
C GLY A 10 -8.81 14.40 -7.33
N TRP A 11 -7.66 14.01 -6.80
CA TRP A 11 -6.63 13.28 -7.54
C TRP A 11 -7.12 11.92 -8.03
N LEU A 12 -7.78 11.14 -7.16
CA LEU A 12 -8.39 9.85 -7.54
C LEU A 12 -9.47 10.00 -8.62
N ALA A 13 -10.31 11.04 -8.53
CA ALA A 13 -11.34 11.30 -9.53
C ALA A 13 -10.74 11.65 -10.91
N GLN A 14 -9.66 12.45 -10.94
CA GLN A 14 -8.94 12.75 -12.18
C GLN A 14 -8.27 11.51 -12.75
N MET A 15 -7.63 10.69 -11.92
CA MET A 15 -7.01 9.43 -12.37
C MET A 15 -8.03 8.45 -12.92
N ALA A 16 -9.18 8.30 -12.26
CA ALA A 16 -10.26 7.44 -12.73
C ALA A 16 -10.81 7.90 -14.09
N ALA A 17 -10.92 9.22 -14.31
CA ALA A 17 -11.34 9.78 -15.59
C ALA A 17 -10.29 9.66 -16.71
N ALA A 18 -9.01 9.50 -16.36
CA ALA A 18 -7.89 9.40 -17.29
C ALA A 18 -7.50 7.96 -17.65
N THR A 19 -8.08 6.95 -17.00
CA THR A 19 -7.68 5.55 -17.16
C THR A 19 -8.76 4.76 -17.89
N ASP A 20 -8.44 4.27 -19.10
CA ASP A 20 -9.38 3.53 -19.97
C ASP A 20 -9.51 2.02 -19.61
N THR A 21 -8.82 1.58 -18.53
CA THR A 21 -8.75 0.17 -18.12
C THR A 21 -9.32 -0.05 -16.71
N PRO A 22 -10.58 -0.45 -16.58
CA PRO A 22 -11.19 -0.80 -15.29
C PRO A 22 -10.45 -1.98 -14.64
N GLY A 23 -9.90 -1.81 -13.43
CA GLY A 23 -9.25 -2.89 -12.65
C GLY A 23 -7.72 -2.89 -12.60
N ALA A 24 -7.05 -2.01 -13.37
CA ALA A 24 -5.59 -1.82 -13.30
C ALA A 24 -5.14 -1.19 -11.96
N MET A 25 -6.04 -0.51 -11.24
CA MET A 25 -5.76 0.22 -9.99
C MET A 25 -5.97 -0.60 -8.71
N GLY A 26 -6.05 -1.92 -8.80
CA GLY A 26 -6.26 -2.81 -7.65
C GLY A 26 -5.00 -3.58 -7.25
N ASN A 27 -5.00 -4.18 -6.07
CA ASN A 27 -3.94 -5.06 -5.60
C ASN A 27 -3.91 -6.40 -6.36
N ALA A 28 -2.80 -7.15 -6.27
CA ALA A 28 -2.71 -8.50 -6.81
C ALA A 28 -3.49 -9.50 -5.94
N MET A 29 -3.47 -9.30 -4.62
CA MET A 29 -4.30 -10.03 -3.68
C MET A 29 -5.73 -9.46 -3.63
N PRO A 30 -6.75 -10.26 -3.23
CA PRO A 30 -8.12 -9.78 -3.02
C PRO A 30 -8.25 -8.99 -1.71
N VAL A 31 -7.45 -7.92 -1.58
CA VAL A 31 -7.42 -7.00 -0.44
C VAL A 31 -7.77 -5.62 -0.98
N GLU A 32 -8.86 -5.04 -0.47
CA GLU A 32 -9.31 -3.71 -0.92
C GLU A 32 -8.42 -2.59 -0.36
N VAL A 33 -8.11 -2.67 0.94
CA VAL A 33 -7.29 -1.67 1.62
C VAL A 33 -6.57 -2.30 2.81
N LEU A 34 -5.30 -1.95 2.98
CA LEU A 34 -4.53 -2.31 4.18
C LEU A 34 -4.99 -1.44 5.35
N GLN A 35 -5.01 -2.04 6.54
CA GLN A 35 -5.26 -1.33 7.77
C GLN A 35 -3.94 -0.74 8.32
N PRO A 36 -3.99 0.34 9.11
CA PRO A 36 -2.79 0.90 9.75
C PRO A 36 -1.98 -0.14 10.54
N GLU A 37 -2.66 -1.11 11.13
CA GLU A 37 -2.07 -2.20 11.90
C GLU A 37 -1.20 -3.12 11.04
N ASP A 38 -1.51 -3.30 9.76
CA ASP A 38 -0.70 -4.14 8.84
C ASP A 38 0.72 -3.56 8.69
N ILE A 39 0.81 -2.23 8.57
CA ILE A 39 2.09 -1.51 8.50
C ILE A 39 2.78 -1.51 9.85
N ALA A 40 2.04 -1.23 10.94
CA ALA A 40 2.60 -1.19 12.28
C ALA A 40 3.19 -2.55 12.70
N ASN A 41 2.53 -3.65 12.36
CA ASN A 41 3.00 -5.01 12.64
C ASN A 41 4.28 -5.34 11.86
N ALA A 42 4.36 -4.98 10.58
CA ALA A 42 5.57 -5.17 9.77
C ALA A 42 6.75 -4.38 10.34
N VAL A 43 6.53 -3.12 10.75
CA VAL A 43 7.54 -2.28 11.40
C VAL A 43 7.96 -2.88 12.75
N ALA A 44 7.01 -3.30 13.58
CA ALA A 44 7.29 -3.88 14.90
C ALA A 44 8.16 -5.14 14.79
N TRP A 45 7.90 -6.00 13.80
CA TRP A 45 8.78 -7.13 13.49
C TRP A 45 10.16 -6.68 13.01
N LEU A 46 10.22 -5.73 12.07
CA LEU A 46 11.46 -5.28 11.44
C LEU A 46 12.43 -4.64 12.44
N VAL A 47 11.94 -3.96 13.48
CA VAL A 47 12.78 -3.34 14.53
C VAL A 47 13.11 -4.29 15.70
N SER A 48 12.64 -5.53 15.65
CA SER A 48 12.88 -6.53 16.69
C SER A 48 14.18 -7.32 16.48
N ASP A 49 14.60 -8.07 17.50
CA ASP A 49 15.75 -8.98 17.41
C ASP A 49 15.59 -10.07 16.34
N GLN A 50 14.35 -10.37 15.93
CA GLN A 50 14.06 -11.36 14.87
C GLN A 50 14.55 -10.90 13.49
N ALA A 51 14.76 -9.59 13.30
CA ALA A 51 15.19 -8.97 12.06
C ALA A 51 16.59 -8.34 12.17
N ARG A 52 17.38 -8.69 13.19
CA ARG A 52 18.65 -8.02 13.57
C ARG A 52 19.72 -7.84 12.47
N TYR A 53 19.63 -8.58 11.36
CA TYR A 53 20.56 -8.48 10.24
C TYR A 53 19.89 -8.07 8.92
N ILE A 54 18.63 -7.64 8.97
CA ILE A 54 17.91 -7.10 7.82
C ILE A 54 18.23 -5.60 7.72
N THR A 55 18.90 -5.21 6.63
CA THR A 55 19.26 -3.82 6.35
C THR A 55 19.34 -3.59 4.84
N GLY A 56 19.15 -2.34 4.38
CA GLY A 56 19.24 -1.97 2.97
C GLY A 56 18.13 -2.54 2.08
N VAL A 57 17.04 -3.05 2.66
CA VAL A 57 15.93 -3.67 1.93
C VAL A 57 14.78 -2.68 1.76
N THR A 58 14.24 -2.58 0.55
CA THR A 58 12.89 -2.05 0.32
C THR A 58 11.90 -3.20 0.48
N LEU A 59 11.03 -3.12 1.49
CA LEU A 59 10.06 -4.18 1.81
C LEU A 59 8.64 -3.70 1.46
N PRO A 60 8.07 -4.15 0.32
CA PRO A 60 6.68 -3.87 0.00
C PRO A 60 5.73 -4.49 1.03
N VAL A 61 4.81 -3.67 1.54
CA VAL A 61 3.66 -4.10 2.35
C VAL A 61 2.43 -3.46 1.71
N ASP A 62 1.99 -4.04 0.59
CA ASP A 62 1.09 -3.37 -0.36
C ASP A 62 0.08 -4.31 -1.04
N ALA A 63 -0.12 -5.52 -0.48
CA ALA A 63 -0.97 -6.55 -1.08
C ALA A 63 -0.60 -6.92 -2.54
N GLY A 64 0.67 -6.72 -2.92
CA GLY A 64 1.21 -7.07 -4.24
C GLY A 64 0.99 -6.02 -5.31
N PHE A 65 0.69 -4.77 -4.93
CA PHE A 65 0.48 -3.67 -5.88
C PHE A 65 1.69 -3.44 -6.80
N LEU A 66 2.91 -3.43 -6.27
CA LEU A 66 4.13 -3.17 -7.06
C LEU A 66 4.46 -4.26 -8.09
N ASN A 67 3.92 -5.47 -7.96
CA ASN A 67 4.27 -6.63 -8.79
C ASN A 67 3.02 -7.27 -9.45
N LYS A 68 1.95 -6.49 -9.62
CA LYS A 68 0.73 -6.95 -10.26
C LYS A 68 0.88 -7.09 -11.77
#